data_AF-A0A0S8BUG8-F1
#
_entry.id   AF-A0A0S8BUG8-F1
#
_cell.length_a   1.000
_cell.length_b   1.000
_cell.length_c   1.000
_cell.angle_alpha   90.00
_cell.angle_beta   90.00
_cell.angle_gamma   90.00
#
_symmetry.space_group_name_H-M   'P 1'
#
loop_
_entity.id
_entity.type
_entity.pdbx_description
1 polymer ?
#
loop_
_entity_poly.entity_id
_entity_poly.type
_entity_poly.pdbx_seq_one_letter_code
_entity_poly.pdbx_strand_id
1 'polypeptide(L)'
;MLYMGGFFQANKIGPGQVKGEPDESFRPNKTGQASVQTVSEFYEAVGTVRPRTETNIEAQITGRIVEIRVRPGDGVDKGEELVVLDSRELEARLEQSRQGLISAKARREQARQAVMGARAVYAEAESGYERVRTYFDAEAATSQDL
;
A
#
# COMPACT_ATOMS: atom_id res chain seq x y z
N MET A 1 11.64 -26.99 -68.11
CA MET A 1 10.43 -27.71 -67.65
C MET A 1 9.88 -26.92 -66.46
N LEU A 2 9.07 -25.86 -66.67
CA LEU A 2 7.60 -25.80 -66.86
C LEU A 2 6.80 -26.26 -65.62
N TYR A 3 6.14 -25.31 -64.92
CA TYR A 3 4.67 -25.19 -64.82
C TYR A 3 4.28 -24.09 -63.80
N MET A 4 4.36 -22.84 -64.27
CA MET A 4 3.37 -21.81 -63.97
C MET A 4 2.18 -22.09 -64.90
N GLY A 5 1.08 -22.62 -64.39
CA GLY A 5 -0.10 -22.89 -65.21
C GLY A 5 -1.25 -23.44 -64.38
N GLY A 6 -2.24 -22.60 -64.09
CA GLY A 6 -3.47 -23.01 -63.43
C GLY A 6 -4.22 -24.05 -64.27
N PHE A 7 -4.64 -25.13 -63.63
CA PHE A 7 -5.60 -26.07 -64.20
C PHE A 7 -6.80 -26.19 -63.27
N PHE A 8 -7.88 -25.52 -63.67
CA PHE A 8 -9.21 -25.77 -63.16
C PHE A 8 -9.65 -27.16 -63.62
N GLN A 9 -9.89 -28.08 -62.68
CA GLN A 9 -10.56 -29.34 -63.01
C GLN A 9 -12.03 -29.03 -63.33
N ALA A 10 -12.41 -29.28 -64.59
CA ALA A 10 -13.72 -28.98 -65.17
C ALA A 10 -14.89 -29.85 -64.64
N ASN A 11 -14.79 -30.38 -63.41
CA ASN A 11 -15.87 -31.19 -62.83
C ASN A 11 -16.08 -30.94 -61.33
N LYS A 12 -15.63 -29.80 -60.81
CA LYS A 12 -16.01 -29.33 -59.48
C LYS A 12 -16.83 -28.05 -59.62
N ILE A 13 -18.03 -28.10 -59.06
CA ILE A 13 -18.96 -26.99 -58.98
C ILE A 13 -18.28 -25.92 -58.11
N GLY A 14 -17.80 -24.85 -58.73
CA GLY A 14 -17.37 -23.66 -58.00
C GLY A 14 -18.57 -22.98 -57.34
N PRO A 15 -18.38 -22.17 -56.28
CA PRO A 15 -19.48 -21.42 -55.67
C PRO A 15 -19.92 -20.30 -56.63
N GLY A 16 -20.75 -20.69 -57.60
CA GLY A 16 -21.48 -19.80 -58.49
C GLY A 16 -22.94 -19.81 -58.07
N GLN A 17 -23.52 -18.62 -57.90
CA GLN A 17 -24.98 -18.49 -57.82
C GLN A 17 -25.56 -18.86 -59.19
N VAL A 18 -25.95 -20.13 -59.35
CA VAL A 18 -26.75 -20.56 -60.49
C VAL A 18 -28.16 -20.04 -60.26
N LYS A 19 -28.52 -18.98 -60.99
CA LYS A 19 -29.91 -18.51 -61.08
C LYS A 19 -30.65 -19.50 -61.97
N GLY A 20 -31.18 -20.56 -61.37
CA GLY A 20 -32.03 -21.52 -62.07
C GLY A 20 -33.35 -20.86 -62.48
N GLU A 21 -33.69 -20.93 -63.76
CA GLU A 21 -35.08 -20.70 -64.19
C GLU A 21 -35.96 -21.81 -63.58
N PRO A 22 -37.15 -21.48 -63.06
CA PRO A 22 -37.99 -22.45 -62.37
C PRO A 22 -38.50 -23.51 -63.36
N ASP A 23 -38.08 -24.76 -63.18
CA ASP A 23 -38.65 -25.92 -63.85
C ASP A 23 -40.09 -26.14 -63.32
N GLU A 24 -41.09 -25.86 -64.14
CA GLU A 24 -42.51 -25.93 -63.80
C GLU A 24 -42.99 -27.37 -63.50
N SER A 25 -42.20 -28.40 -63.82
CA SER A 25 -42.56 -29.80 -63.60
C SER A 25 -42.18 -30.34 -62.21
N PHE A 26 -41.39 -29.58 -61.42
CA PHE A 26 -40.96 -29.99 -60.09
C PHE A 26 -42.01 -29.61 -59.02
N ARG A 27 -42.82 -30.59 -58.60
CA ARG A 27 -43.83 -30.42 -57.54
C ARG A 27 -43.32 -30.98 -56.20
N PRO A 28 -42.80 -30.15 -55.29
CA PRO A 28 -42.37 -30.62 -53.98
C PRO A 28 -43.60 -31.03 -53.15
N ASN A 29 -43.58 -32.24 -52.57
CA ASN A 29 -44.67 -32.72 -51.71
C ASN A 29 -44.73 -31.95 -50.37
N LYS A 30 -43.63 -31.27 -49.96
CA LYS A 30 -43.56 -30.40 -48.77
C LYS A 30 -42.57 -29.26 -49.00
N THR A 31 -42.90 -28.07 -48.52
CA THR A 31 -42.03 -26.88 -48.52
C THR A 31 -41.81 -26.38 -47.10
N GLY A 32 -40.65 -25.78 -46.83
CA GLY A 32 -40.31 -25.11 -45.57
C GLY A 32 -39.81 -23.70 -45.86
N GLN A 33 -40.23 -22.72 -45.06
CA GLN A 33 -39.73 -21.35 -45.19
C GLN A 33 -38.35 -21.24 -44.54
N ALA A 34 -37.38 -20.71 -45.28
CA ALA A 34 -36.06 -20.41 -44.75
C ALA A 34 -35.98 -18.93 -44.36
N SER A 35 -35.58 -18.66 -43.13
CA SER A 35 -35.25 -17.31 -42.65
C SER A 35 -33.78 -17.24 -42.28
N VAL A 36 -33.10 -16.14 -42.61
CA VAL A 36 -31.74 -15.91 -42.15
C VAL A 36 -31.75 -15.75 -40.64
N GLN A 37 -31.08 -16.67 -39.93
CA GLN A 37 -30.83 -16.57 -38.51
C GLN A 37 -29.32 -16.56 -38.26
N THR A 38 -28.88 -15.72 -37.34
CA THR A 38 -27.51 -15.72 -36.86
C THR A 38 -27.32 -16.93 -35.95
N VAL A 39 -26.53 -17.89 -36.40
CA VAL A 39 -26.12 -19.04 -35.57
C VAL A 39 -24.80 -18.69 -34.91
N SER A 40 -24.78 -18.63 -33.59
CA SER A 40 -23.54 -18.47 -32.83
C SER A 40 -22.80 -19.81 -32.78
N GLU A 41 -21.66 -19.88 -33.44
CA GLU A 41 -20.74 -21.02 -33.29
C GLU A 41 -19.92 -20.84 -32.01
N PHE A 42 -20.00 -21.84 -31.13
CA PHE A 42 -19.14 -21.93 -29.96
C PHE A 42 -17.97 -22.85 -30.29
N TYR A 43 -16.76 -22.42 -29.92
CA TYR A 43 -15.56 -23.26 -29.97
C TYR A 43 -15.04 -23.44 -28.55
N GLU A 44 -14.69 -24.67 -28.19
CA GLU A 44 -14.07 -24.97 -26.91
C GLU A 44 -12.57 -24.71 -26.99
N ALA A 45 -12.06 -23.94 -26.03
CA ALA A 45 -10.64 -23.67 -25.89
C ALA A 45 -10.20 -23.97 -24.45
N VAL A 46 -9.06 -24.63 -24.31
CA VAL A 46 -8.45 -24.84 -23.00
C VAL A 46 -7.71 -23.58 -22.57
N GLY A 47 -7.98 -23.13 -21.35
CA GLY A 47 -7.31 -21.98 -20.74
C GLY A 47 -6.86 -22.31 -19.33
N THR A 48 -5.70 -21.80 -18.93
CA THR A 48 -5.22 -21.90 -17.54
C THR A 48 -5.57 -20.62 -16.81
N VAL A 49 -6.28 -20.74 -15.69
CA VAL A 49 -6.52 -19.63 -14.78
C VAL A 49 -5.25 -19.38 -13.98
N ARG A 50 -4.80 -18.12 -13.93
CA ARG A 50 -3.67 -17.68 -13.12
C ARG A 50 -4.09 -16.54 -12.21
N PRO A 51 -3.52 -16.44 -11.00
CA PRO A 51 -3.77 -15.30 -10.14
C PRO A 51 -3.27 -14.02 -10.83
N ARG A 52 -4.05 -12.94 -10.70
CA ARG A 52 -3.65 -11.61 -11.22
C ARG A 52 -2.44 -11.04 -10.47
N THR A 53 -2.31 -11.38 -9.19
CA THR A 53 -1.25 -10.90 -8.31
C THR A 53 -0.89 -12.01 -7.33
N GLU A 54 0.40 -12.23 -7.15
CA GLU A 54 0.97 -13.18 -6.20
C GLU A 54 1.97 -12.42 -5.34
N THR A 55 1.96 -12.64 -4.04
CA THR A 55 2.83 -11.92 -3.11
C THR A 55 3.22 -12.85 -1.97
N ASN A 56 4.51 -12.86 -1.65
CA ASN A 56 5.04 -13.59 -0.52
C ASN A 56 5.03 -12.69 0.71
N ILE A 57 4.47 -13.19 1.80
CA ILE A 57 4.43 -12.48 3.09
C ILE A 57 5.57 -13.01 3.95
N GLU A 58 6.43 -12.10 4.40
CA GLU A 58 7.60 -12.42 5.20
C GLU A 58 7.62 -11.59 6.48
N ALA A 59 8.15 -12.17 7.55
CA ALA A 59 8.35 -11.45 8.80
C ALA A 59 9.53 -10.48 8.65
N GLN A 60 9.34 -9.22 9.06
CA GLN A 60 10.40 -8.20 9.05
C GLN A 60 11.45 -8.41 10.15
N ILE A 61 11.10 -9.19 11.17
CA ILE A 61 11.95 -9.46 12.32
C ILE A 61 12.05 -10.97 12.52
N THR A 62 13.20 -11.41 13.01
CA THR A 62 13.38 -12.79 13.46
C THR A 62 12.71 -12.95 14.81
N GLY A 63 11.83 -13.93 14.93
CA GLY A 63 11.12 -14.23 16.16
C GLY A 63 10.56 -15.64 16.16
N ARG A 64 10.23 -16.15 17.35
CA ARG A 64 9.54 -17.43 17.49
C ARG A 64 8.05 -17.23 17.19
N ILE A 65 7.47 -18.12 16.39
CA ILE A 65 6.01 -18.14 16.17
C ILE A 65 5.33 -18.63 17.44
N VAL A 66 4.39 -17.84 17.95
CA VAL A 66 3.53 -18.16 19.10
C VAL A 66 2.23 -18.79 18.61
N GLU A 67 1.66 -18.25 17.54
CA GLU A 67 0.35 -18.65 17.03
C GLU A 67 0.27 -18.48 15.51
N ILE A 68 -0.43 -19.38 14.83
CA ILE A 68 -0.79 -19.27 13.41
C ILE A 68 -2.32 -19.25 13.34
N ARG A 69 -2.90 -18.21 12.76
CA ARG A 69 -4.34 -17.95 12.77
C ARG A 69 -5.07 -18.32 11.49
N VAL A 70 -4.34 -18.70 10.45
CA VAL A 70 -4.89 -18.97 9.12
C VAL A 70 -4.49 -20.35 8.62
N ARG A 71 -5.30 -20.90 7.71
CA ARG A 71 -5.06 -22.18 7.06
C ARG A 71 -4.93 -22.01 5.55
N PRO A 72 -4.28 -22.95 4.85
CA PRO A 72 -4.21 -22.92 3.39
C PRO A 72 -5.61 -22.93 2.77
N GLY A 73 -5.90 -21.93 1.94
CA GLY A 73 -7.20 -21.77 1.26
C GLY A 73 -8.16 -20.80 1.94
N ASP A 74 -7.83 -20.30 3.14
CA ASP A 74 -8.64 -19.28 3.80
C ASP A 74 -8.54 -17.93 3.06
N GLY A 75 -9.68 -17.25 2.92
CA GLY A 75 -9.73 -15.86 2.47
C GLY A 75 -9.41 -14.93 3.63
N VAL A 76 -8.52 -13.97 3.41
CA VAL A 76 -8.06 -13.02 4.45
C VAL A 76 -8.27 -11.59 3.99
N ASP A 77 -8.60 -10.72 4.94
CA ASP A 77 -8.82 -9.30 4.68
C ASP A 77 -7.55 -8.47 4.92
N LYS A 78 -7.53 -7.26 4.37
CA LYS A 78 -6.40 -6.34 4.56
C LYS A 78 -6.29 -5.94 6.04
N GLY A 79 -5.13 -6.22 6.63
CA GLY A 79 -4.81 -5.88 8.03
C GLY A 79 -5.14 -7.00 9.02
N GLU A 80 -5.59 -8.16 8.52
CA GLU A 80 -5.82 -9.32 9.36
C GLU A 80 -4.51 -9.94 9.84
N GLU A 81 -4.48 -10.33 11.12
CA GLU A 81 -3.30 -10.92 11.75
C GLU A 81 -3.20 -12.40 11.40
N LEU A 82 -2.21 -12.75 10.58
CA LEU A 82 -2.02 -14.12 10.10
C LEU A 82 -1.21 -14.99 11.08
N VAL A 83 -0.19 -14.39 11.70
CA VAL A 83 0.79 -15.08 12.56
C VAL A 83 1.20 -14.14 13.68
N VAL A 84 1.30 -14.69 14.90
CA VAL A 84 1.79 -13.98 16.08
C VAL A 84 3.22 -14.41 16.37
N LEU A 85 4.13 -13.43 16.45
CA LEU A 85 5.52 -13.63 16.85
C LEU A 85 5.71 -13.24 18.33
N ASP A 86 6.65 -13.90 19.00
CA ASP A 86 7.00 -13.61 20.39
C ASP A 86 7.60 -12.20 20.52
N SER A 87 6.89 -11.32 21.22
CA SER A 87 7.22 -9.90 21.38
C SER A 87 7.91 -9.56 22.70
N ARG A 88 8.15 -10.53 23.59
CA ARG A 88 8.59 -10.25 24.98
C ARG A 88 9.87 -9.41 25.06
N GLU A 89 10.85 -9.70 24.21
CA GLU A 89 12.09 -8.92 24.17
C GLU A 89 11.84 -7.48 23.67
N LEU A 90 11.01 -7.32 22.66
CA LEU A 90 10.66 -6.01 22.11
C LEU A 90 9.86 -5.18 23.11
N GLU A 91 8.93 -5.82 23.84
CA GLU A 91 8.17 -5.19 24.92
C GLU A 91 9.08 -4.73 26.06
N ALA A 92 10.04 -5.56 26.47
CA ALA A 92 11.01 -5.17 27.50
C ALA A 92 11.87 -3.98 27.05
N ARG A 93 12.37 -3.98 25.81
CA ARG A 93 13.13 -2.85 25.23
C ARG A 93 12.29 -1.57 25.11
N LEU A 94 11.02 -1.71 24.72
CA LEU A 94 10.07 -0.62 24.65
C LEU A 94 9.83 -0.02 26.04
N GLU A 95 9.65 -0.86 27.05
CA GLU A 95 9.43 -0.41 28.42
C GLU A 95 10.67 0.29 28.99
N GLN A 96 11.86 -0.27 28.79
CA GLN A 96 13.11 0.39 29.15
C GLN A 96 13.23 1.78 28.50
N SER A 97 12.86 1.90 27.22
CA SER A 97 12.88 3.16 26.49
C SER A 97 11.87 4.17 27.04
N ARG A 98 10.68 3.72 27.44
CA ARG A 98 9.65 4.56 28.08
C ARG A 98 10.13 5.08 29.43
N GLN A 99 10.76 4.24 30.25
CA GLN A 99 11.34 4.66 31.53
C GLN A 99 12.48 5.67 31.33
N GLY A 100 13.32 5.45 30.31
CA GLY A 100 14.33 6.43 29.89
C GLY A 100 13.73 7.78 29.52
N LEU A 101 12.62 7.79 28.77
CA LEU A 101 11.89 9.00 28.42
C LEU A 101 11.32 9.73 29.64
N ILE A 102 10.75 9.00 30.61
CA ILE A 102 10.23 9.57 31.86
C ILE A 102 11.36 10.25 32.65
N SER A 103 12.49 9.56 32.82
CA SER A 103 13.67 10.10 33.50
C SER A 103 14.21 11.36 32.79
N ALA A 104 14.30 11.33 31.46
CA ALA A 104 14.74 12.49 30.68
C ALA A 104 13.78 13.68 30.82
N LYS A 105 12.45 13.44 30.84
CA LYS A 105 11.46 14.49 31.08
C LYS A 105 11.60 15.10 32.47
N ALA A 106 11.80 14.27 33.51
CA ALA A 106 12.00 14.75 34.87
C ALA A 106 13.28 15.60 34.98
N ARG A 107 14.39 15.17 34.38
CA ARG A 107 15.65 15.93 34.34
C ARG A 107 15.49 17.27 33.61
N ARG A 108 14.75 17.28 32.50
CA ARG A 108 14.44 18.51 31.76
C ARG A 108 13.65 19.49 32.63
N GLU A 109 12.67 19.00 33.38
CA GLU A 109 11.88 19.85 34.28
C GLU A 109 12.74 20.38 35.43
N GLN A 110 13.56 19.54 36.06
CA GLN A 110 14.52 19.98 37.08
C GLN A 110 15.48 21.06 36.55
N ALA A 111 16.04 20.87 35.35
CA ALA A 111 16.89 21.85 34.70
C ALA A 111 16.14 23.16 34.42
N ARG A 112 14.87 23.09 34.01
CA ARG A 112 14.01 24.25 33.81
C ARG A 112 13.81 25.03 35.11
N GLN A 113 13.52 24.34 36.21
CA GLN A 113 13.38 24.96 37.52
C GLN A 113 14.70 25.59 38.00
N ALA A 114 15.83 24.93 37.78
CA ALA A 114 17.14 25.48 38.10
C ALA A 114 17.43 26.77 37.31
N VAL A 115 17.09 26.81 36.01
CA VAL A 115 17.22 28.02 35.19
C VAL A 115 16.30 29.14 35.68
N MET A 116 15.06 28.82 36.10
CA MET A 116 14.15 29.80 36.67
C MET A 116 14.70 30.38 37.98
N GLY A 117 15.23 29.54 38.87
CA GLY A 117 15.87 29.98 40.11
C GLY A 117 17.11 30.86 39.84
N ALA A 118 17.98 30.46 38.92
CA ALA A 118 19.15 31.24 38.54
C ALA A 118 18.78 32.62 37.98
N ARG A 119 17.70 32.71 37.18
CA ARG A 119 17.19 33.99 36.68
C ARG A 119 16.66 34.90 37.79
N ALA A 120 15.98 34.33 38.79
CA ALA A 120 15.48 35.10 39.93
C ALA A 120 16.65 35.70 40.74
N VAL A 121 17.68 34.89 41.02
CA VAL A 121 18.90 35.36 41.70
C VAL A 121 19.61 36.43 40.89
N TYR A 122 19.70 36.27 39.56
CA TYR A 122 20.30 37.26 38.68
C TYR A 122 19.55 38.60 38.73
N ALA A 123 18.21 38.57 38.65
CA ALA A 123 17.38 39.77 38.70
C ALA A 123 17.50 40.52 40.05
N GLU A 124 17.62 39.78 41.15
CA GLU A 124 17.86 40.36 42.48
C GLU A 124 19.24 41.03 42.56
N ALA A 125 20.28 40.37 42.06
CA ALA A 125 21.64 40.91 42.02
C ALA A 125 21.72 42.17 41.14
N GLU A 126 21.06 42.16 39.98
CA GLU A 126 20.96 43.32 39.09
C GLU A 126 20.27 44.49 39.78
N SER A 127 19.11 44.26 40.40
CA SER A 127 18.39 45.29 41.16
C SER A 127 19.22 45.84 42.33
N GLY A 128 19.96 44.96 43.03
CA GLY A 128 20.87 45.35 44.10
C GLY A 128 22.00 46.25 43.60
N TYR A 129 22.62 45.87 42.49
CA TYR A 129 23.67 46.65 41.83
C TYR A 129 23.15 48.02 41.37
N GLU A 130 21.97 48.08 40.75
CA GLU A 130 21.35 49.33 40.34
C GLU A 130 21.12 50.27 41.52
N ARG A 131 20.60 49.77 42.65
CA ARG A 131 20.42 50.58 43.87
C ARG A 131 21.75 51.15 44.36
N VAL A 132 22.78 50.32 44.50
CA VAL A 132 24.11 50.77 44.98
C VAL A 132 24.67 51.83 44.04
N ARG A 133 24.56 51.61 42.72
CA ARG A 133 24.97 52.60 41.71
C ARG A 133 24.25 53.93 41.87
N THR A 134 22.92 53.93 42.05
CA THR A 134 22.16 55.18 42.22
C THR A 134 22.56 55.95 43.48
N TYR A 135 22.89 55.28 44.58
CA TYR A 135 23.38 55.94 45.80
C TYR A 135 24.79 56.51 45.64
N PHE A 136 25.65 55.81 44.89
CA PHE A 136 26.98 56.30 44.54
C PHE A 136 26.91 57.55 43.65
N ASP A 137 26.08 57.53 42.61
CA ASP A 137 25.87 58.67 41.71
C ASP A 137 25.26 59.89 42.42
N ALA A 138 24.50 59.67 43.50
CA ALA A 138 23.94 60.70 44.37
C ALA A 138 24.92 61.18 45.47
N GLU A 139 26.21 60.81 45.41
CA GLU A 139 27.27 61.15 46.38
C GLU A 139 26.98 60.68 47.83
N ALA A 140 26.05 59.75 48.01
CA ALA A 140 25.61 59.25 49.31
C ALA A 140 26.31 57.94 49.74
N ALA A 141 27.19 57.37 48.90
CA ALA A 141 27.90 56.11 49.16
C ALA A 141 29.39 56.16 48.73
N THR A 142 30.26 55.47 49.46
CA THR A 142 31.73 55.44 49.27
C THR A 142 32.19 54.35 48.31
N SER A 143 33.30 54.57 47.58
CA SER A 143 33.85 53.66 46.54
C SER A 143 34.24 52.24 47.02
N GLN A 144 34.12 51.92 48.31
CA GLN A 144 34.39 50.58 48.87
C GLN A 144 33.19 49.64 48.83
N ASP A 145 31.98 50.13 48.51
CA ASP A 145 30.73 49.36 48.50
C ASP A 145 30.27 48.92 47.08
N LEU A 146 31.05 49.26 46.05
CA LEU A 146 30.89 48.79 44.66
C LEU A 146 31.69 47.50 44.43
#